data_AF-A0A5N8YW60-F1
#
_entry.id   AF-A0A5N8YW60-F1
#
_cell.length_a   1.000
_cell.length_b   1.000
_cell.length_c   1.000
_cell.angle_alpha   90.00
_cell.angle_beta   90.00
_cell.angle_gamma   90.00
#
_symmetry.space_group_name_H-M   'P 1'
#
loop_
_entity.id
_entity.type
_entity.pdbx_description
1 polymer ?
#
loop_
_entity_poly.entity_id
_entity_poly.type
_entity_poly.pdbx_seq_one_letter_code
_entity_poly.pdbx_strand_id
1 'polypeptide(L)'
;MNDDQFIEKMQSKIERLVGRQVSLIVDEEDGDRMEVDLDGDEPKVMVGTAALKYPGFARMCVEFSVASITRGRQIEPLEFQIFLARN
;
A
#
# COMPACT_ATOMS: atom_id res chain seq x y z
N MET A 1 15.22 9.47 9.42
CA MET A 1 15.01 9.00 8.04
C MET A 1 14.12 10.04 7.38
N ASN A 2 14.43 10.48 6.16
CA ASN A 2 13.54 11.39 5.43
C ASN A 2 12.30 10.63 4.94
N ASP A 3 11.18 11.31 4.75
CA ASP A 3 9.91 10.72 4.30
C ASP A 3 10.08 10.05 2.93
N ASP A 4 10.85 10.66 2.02
CA ASP A 4 11.19 10.07 0.71
C ASP A 4 11.87 8.70 0.86
N GLN A 5 12.84 8.57 1.78
CA GLN A 5 13.52 7.30 2.04
C GLN A 5 12.60 6.26 2.68
N PHE A 6 11.60 6.70 3.45
CA PHE A 6 10.60 5.79 4.02
C PHE A 6 9.70 5.24 2.92
N ILE A 7 9.22 6.11 2.04
CA ILE A 7 8.38 5.79 0.89
C ILE A 7 9.10 4.85 -0.08
N GLU A 8 10.36 5.14 -0.43
CA GLU A 8 11.18 4.25 -1.26
C GLU A 8 11.29 2.85 -0.64
N LYS A 9 11.57 2.75 0.67
CA LYS A 9 11.65 1.46 1.36
C LYS A 9 10.31 0.72 1.38
N MET A 10 9.21 1.44 1.51
CA MET A 10 7.87 0.87 1.47
C MET A 10 7.56 0.31 0.09
N GLN A 11 7.84 1.08 -0.96
CA GLN A 11 7.69 0.64 -2.36
C GLN A 11 8.55 -0.60 -2.63
N SER A 12 9.85 -0.55 -2.36
CA SER A 12 10.75 -1.70 -2.56
C SER A 12 10.31 -2.95 -1.80
N LYS A 13 9.71 -2.78 -0.60
CA LYS A 13 9.16 -3.90 0.15
C LYS A 13 7.97 -4.53 -0.55
N ILE A 14 7.04 -3.74 -1.08
CA ILE A 14 5.89 -4.23 -1.84
C ILE A 14 6.38 -4.95 -3.09
N GLU A 15 7.24 -4.31 -3.90
CA GLU A 15 7.80 -4.88 -5.13
C GLU A 15 8.45 -6.25 -4.88
N ARG A 16 9.26 -6.36 -3.82
CA ARG A 16 9.89 -7.62 -3.44
C ARG A 16 8.88 -8.72 -3.09
N LEU A 17 7.76 -8.36 -2.46
CA LEU A 17 6.73 -9.30 -2.05
C LEU A 17 5.82 -9.73 -3.20
N VAL A 18 5.58 -8.85 -4.18
CA VAL A 18 4.72 -9.15 -5.34
C VAL A 18 5.49 -9.65 -6.57
N GLY A 19 6.81 -9.45 -6.61
CA GLY A 19 7.67 -9.92 -7.71
C GLY A 19 7.59 -9.10 -9.00
N ARG A 20 7.07 -7.86 -8.94
CA ARG A 20 6.97 -6.91 -10.06
C ARG A 20 7.08 -5.47 -9.56
N GLN A 21 7.35 -4.54 -10.48
CA GLN A 21 7.35 -3.10 -10.20
C GLN A 21 5.97 -2.61 -9.79
N VAL A 22 5.95 -1.58 -8.93
CA VAL A 22 4.74 -0.86 -8.51
C VAL A 22 5.04 0.63 -8.43
N SER A 23 4.06 1.47 -8.74
CA SER A 23 4.13 2.90 -8.46
C SER A 23 3.57 3.16 -7.06
N LEU A 24 4.29 3.89 -6.21
CA LEU A 24 3.79 4.29 -4.89
C LEU A 24 3.74 5.81 -4.76
N ILE A 25 2.56 6.35 -4.46
CA ILE A 25 2.31 7.79 -4.35
C ILE A 25 1.69 8.11 -3.00
N VAL A 26 2.13 9.21 -2.40
CA VAL A 26 1.53 9.78 -1.19
C VAL A 26 0.44 10.76 -1.58
N ASP A 27 -0.75 10.56 -1.04
CA ASP A 27 -1.86 11.51 -1.12
C ASP A 27 -1.74 12.51 0.04
N GLU A 28 -1.54 13.78 -0.31
CA GLU A 28 -1.43 14.88 0.65
C GLU A 28 -2.80 15.44 1.09
N GLU A 29 -3.87 15.16 0.34
CA GLU A 29 -5.23 15.66 0.59
C GLU A 29 -6.02 14.72 1.50
N ASP A 30 -5.92 13.41 1.26
CA ASP A 30 -6.57 12.39 2.09
C ASP A 30 -5.53 11.64 2.95
N GLY A 31 -5.45 12.05 4.22
CA GLY A 31 -4.48 11.53 5.18
C GLY A 31 -4.59 10.03 5.44
N ASP A 32 -5.77 9.43 5.31
CA ASP A 32 -6.03 8.02 5.62
C ASP A 32 -6.24 7.16 4.35
N ARG A 33 -5.94 7.72 3.16
CA ARG A 33 -6.11 7.01 1.89
C ARG A 33 -5.33 5.70 1.87
N MET A 34 -5.95 4.67 1.32
CA MET A 34 -5.33 3.40 1.00
C MET A 34 -6.04 2.78 -0.21
N GLU A 35 -5.38 2.78 -1.35
CA GLU A 35 -5.97 2.32 -2.60
C GLU A 35 -4.91 1.66 -3.50
N VAL A 36 -5.36 0.66 -4.26
CA VAL A 36 -4.54 -0.06 -5.23
C VAL A 36 -5.31 -0.09 -6.54
N ASP A 37 -4.77 0.60 -7.54
CA ASP A 37 -5.24 0.58 -8.91
C ASP A 37 -4.42 -0.46 -9.70
N LEU A 38 -5.13 -1.34 -10.41
CA LEU A 38 -4.57 -2.45 -11.18
C LEU A 38 -4.83 -2.33 -12.68
N ASP A 39 -5.49 -1.26 -13.14
CA ASP A 39 -5.93 -1.09 -14.53
C ASP A 39 -4.81 -0.57 -15.47
N GLY A 40 -3.57 -0.46 -14.98
CA GLY A 40 -2.39 0.01 -15.72
C GLY A 40 -1.30 -1.04 -15.94
N ASP A 41 -0.22 -0.63 -16.61
CA ASP A 41 0.96 -1.48 -16.89
C ASP A 41 1.66 -1.95 -15.60
N GLU A 42 1.68 -1.09 -14.57
CA GLU A 42 2.12 -1.43 -13.23
C GLU A 42 1.04 -1.09 -12.19
N PRO A 43 0.91 -1.87 -11.09
CA PRO A 43 0.02 -1.53 -10.00
C PRO A 43 0.39 -0.17 -9.40
N LYS A 44 -0.61 0.68 -9.19
CA LYS A 44 -0.45 1.97 -8.55
C LYS A 44 -1.02 1.92 -7.13
N VAL A 45 -0.16 2.14 -6.16
CA VAL A 45 -0.48 2.18 -4.73
C VAL A 45 -0.56 3.63 -4.28
N MET A 46 -1.70 4.04 -3.75
CA MET A 46 -1.91 5.38 -3.18
C MET A 46 -2.09 5.26 -1.67
N VAL A 47 -1.27 6.00 -0.91
CA VAL A 47 -1.31 6.01 0.56
C VAL A 47 -1.42 7.42 1.08
N GLY A 48 -2.22 7.65 2.12
CA GLY A 48 -2.31 8.94 2.76
C GLY A 48 -1.10 9.26 3.67
N THR A 49 -0.94 10.54 4.01
CA THR A 49 0.15 11.01 4.89
C THR A 49 0.19 10.34 6.28
N ALA A 50 -0.89 9.69 6.73
CA ALA A 50 -0.89 8.86 7.94
C ALA A 50 0.17 7.75 7.90
N ALA A 51 0.55 7.26 6.71
CA ALA A 51 1.60 6.25 6.56
C ALA A 51 2.98 6.76 7.01
N LEU A 52 3.23 8.07 6.88
CA LEU A 52 4.49 8.68 7.32
C LEU A 52 4.54 8.84 8.85
N LYS A 53 3.38 9.03 9.48
CA LYS A 53 3.25 9.35 10.91
C LYS A 53 3.04 8.11 11.79
N TYR A 54 2.35 7.11 11.27
CA TYR A 54 1.88 5.96 12.04
C TYR A 54 2.43 4.65 11.45
N PRO A 55 3.44 4.01 12.09
CA PRO A 55 4.05 2.78 11.58
C PRO A 55 3.06 1.62 11.40
N GLY A 56 2.03 1.55 12.24
CA GLY A 56 0.96 0.54 12.12
C GLY A 56 0.18 0.69 10.82
N PHE A 57 -0.17 1.93 10.46
CA PHE A 57 -0.87 2.22 9.21
C PHE A 57 0.01 1.97 7.99
N ALA A 58 1.29 2.33 8.02
CA ALA A 58 2.21 2.01 6.92
C ALA A 58 2.35 0.50 6.69
N ARG A 59 2.48 -0.28 7.78
CA ARG A 59 2.51 -1.75 7.69
C ARG A 59 1.23 -2.28 7.04
N MET A 60 0.09 -1.74 7.46
CA MET A 60 -1.22 -2.08 6.95
C MET A 60 -1.33 -1.79 5.44
N CYS A 61 -0.91 -0.61 4.97
CA CYS A 61 -0.87 -0.27 3.55
C CYS A 61 -0.03 -1.27 2.73
N VAL A 62 1.12 -1.70 3.25
CA VAL A 62 1.94 -2.73 2.58
C VAL A 62 1.19 -4.04 2.46
N GLU A 63 0.59 -4.53 3.55
CA GLU A 63 -0.14 -5.80 3.56
C GLU A 63 -1.34 -5.77 2.61
N PHE A 64 -2.11 -4.67 2.61
CA PHE A 64 -3.22 -4.45 1.69
C PHE A 64 -2.77 -4.44 0.23
N SER A 65 -1.68 -3.72 -0.05
CA SER A 65 -1.13 -3.59 -1.41
C SER A 65 -0.70 -4.93 -1.95
N VAL A 66 0.07 -5.69 -1.17
CA VAL A 66 0.51 -7.03 -1.54
C VAL A 66 -0.69 -7.94 -1.79
N ALA A 67 -1.67 -7.97 -0.88
CA ALA A 67 -2.84 -8.82 -1.02
C ALA A 67 -3.66 -8.50 -2.28
N SER A 68 -3.88 -7.21 -2.59
CA SER A 68 -4.63 -6.77 -3.77
C SER A 68 -3.92 -7.15 -5.06
N ILE A 69 -2.61 -6.89 -5.13
CA ILE A 69 -1.79 -7.18 -6.31
C ILE A 69 -1.70 -8.69 -6.55
N THR A 70 -1.42 -9.49 -5.52
CA THR A 70 -1.30 -10.95 -5.65
C THR A 70 -2.61 -11.60 -6.10
N ARG A 71 -3.76 -11.01 -5.77
CA ARG A 71 -5.09 -11.52 -6.16
C ARG A 71 -5.58 -10.99 -7.50
N GLY A 72 -4.92 -9.97 -8.06
CA GLY A 72 -5.34 -9.33 -9.30
C GLY A 72 -6.69 -8.62 -9.19
N ARG A 73 -7.09 -8.19 -7.98
CA ARG A 73 -8.28 -7.37 -7.78
C ARG A 73 -8.11 -6.41 -6.62
N GLN A 74 -8.81 -5.29 -6.70
CA GLN A 74 -8.95 -4.37 -5.57
C GLN A 74 -9.65 -5.10 -4.41
N ILE A 75 -9.13 -4.89 -3.21
CA ILE A 75 -9.73 -5.39 -1.97
C ILE A 75 -10.52 -4.25 -1.35
N GLU A 76 -11.77 -4.49 -0.98
CA GLU A 76 -12.57 -3.49 -0.28
C GLU A 76 -12.06 -3.27 1.16
N PRO A 77 -12.14 -2.06 1.74
CA PRO A 77 -11.66 -1.78 3.09
C PRO A 77 -12.19 -2.75 4.16
N LEU A 78 -13.46 -3.17 4.05
CA LEU A 78 -14.07 -4.15 4.95
C LEU A 78 -13.47 -5.56 4.79
N GLU A 79 -13.20 -5.97 3.56
CA GLU A 79 -12.56 -7.26 3.28
C GLU A 79 -11.15 -7.29 3.86
N PHE A 80 -10.46 -6.17 3.83
CA PHE A 80 -9.14 -6.03 4.40
C PHE A 80 -9.10 -6.09 5.94
N GLN A 81 -10.11 -5.55 6.64
CA GLN A 81 -10.21 -5.72 8.10
C GLN A 81 -10.33 -7.21 8.49
N ILE A 82 -11.01 -8.01 7.68
CA ILE A 82 -11.09 -9.47 7.87
C ILE A 82 -9.71 -10.14 7.65
N PHE A 83 -8.88 -9.61 6.74
CA PHE A 83 -7.50 -10.08 6.55
C PHE A 83 -6.60 -9.79 7.75
N LEU A 84 -6.70 -8.58 8.32
CA LEU A 84 -5.93 -8.20 9.51
C LEU A 84 -6.30 -9.01 10.74
N ALA A 85 -7.59 -9.34 10.91
CA ALA A 85 -8.05 -10.13 12.06
C ALA A 85 -7.61 -11.60 12.04
N ARG A 86 -7.03 -12.07 10.92
CA ARG A 86 -6.61 -13.47 10.71
C ARG A 86 -5.10 -13.71 10.82
N ASN A 87 -4.29 -12.65 10.95
CA ASN A 87 -2.83 -12.71 11.16
C ASN A 87 -2.45 -12.14 12.53
#